data_AF-A0A662L4X6-F1
#
_entry.id   AF-A0A662L4X6-F1
#
_cell.length_a   1.000
_cell.length_b   1.000
_cell.length_c   1.000
_cell.angle_alpha   90.00
_cell.angle_beta   90.00
_cell.angle_gamma   90.00
#
_symmetry.space_group_name_H-M   'P 1'
#
loop_
_entity.id
_entity.type
_entity.pdbx_description
1 polymer ?
#
loop_
_entity_poly.entity_id
_entity_poly.type
_entity_poly.pdbx_seq_one_letter_code
_entity_poly.pdbx_strand_id
1 'polypeptide(L)'
;MLINASPSYLYWQGKVQPVEEMHMPYFLVFPPEGVDVVEARNKVIRELSGDTRIKKIGEIEEYTSFWNPSIKRKVFKIYTKHPSNVPEMSDKIFKMGLYTAEHDIPYHERVLTDLAAKGIWIFDTDGKERNVRVLVYDIEMTKYGKERNVPIDIIGYSKLTLSFVSRKDLQNEDFFFEITNLPESESEVEQLISNDEHE
;
A
#
# COMPACT_ATOMS: atom_id res chain seq x y z
N MET A 1 12.78 -8.20 -5.63
CA MET A 1 12.72 -7.07 -4.69
C MET A 1 11.42 -6.33 -4.91
N LEU A 2 10.66 -6.03 -3.85
CA LEU A 2 9.48 -5.17 -3.92
C LEU A 2 9.94 -3.71 -4.05
N ILE A 3 9.39 -2.97 -5.01
CA ILE A 3 9.72 -1.56 -5.27
C ILE A 3 8.66 -0.65 -4.67
N ASN A 4 7.38 -1.00 -4.83
CA ASN A 4 6.27 -0.26 -4.25
C ASN A 4 4.99 -1.13 -4.28
N ALA A 5 3.91 -0.61 -3.71
CA ALA A 5 2.55 -1.07 -3.87
C ALA A 5 1.64 0.08 -4.32
N SER A 6 0.49 -0.26 -4.87
CA SER A 6 -0.70 0.59 -5.02
C SER A 6 -1.90 -0.19 -4.49
N PRO A 7 -3.10 0.42 -4.41
CA PRO A 7 -4.28 -0.32 -3.98
C PRO A 7 -4.63 -1.54 -4.86
N SER A 8 -4.10 -1.61 -6.08
CA SER A 8 -4.42 -2.68 -7.02
C SER A 8 -3.22 -3.57 -7.36
N TYR A 9 -1.98 -3.05 -7.27
CA TYR A 9 -0.79 -3.77 -7.75
C TYR A 9 0.40 -3.70 -6.80
N LEU A 10 1.17 -4.78 -6.75
CA LEU A 10 2.52 -4.83 -6.22
C LEU A 10 3.51 -4.68 -7.38
N TYR A 11 4.45 -3.76 -7.22
CA TYR A 11 5.48 -3.48 -8.20
C TYR A 11 6.76 -4.15 -7.74
N TRP A 12 7.04 -5.32 -8.30
CA TRP A 12 8.30 -6.00 -8.12
C TRP A 12 9.28 -5.55 -9.19
N GLN A 13 10.56 -5.63 -8.89
CA GLN A 13 11.59 -5.47 -9.91
C GLN A 13 11.37 -6.50 -11.03
N GLY A 14 10.99 -6.01 -12.22
CA GLY A 14 10.74 -6.83 -13.42
C GLY A 14 9.35 -7.48 -13.49
N LYS A 15 8.44 -7.23 -12.54
CA LYS A 15 7.08 -7.83 -12.55
C LYS A 15 6.07 -6.92 -11.87
N VAL A 16 4.89 -6.79 -12.47
CA VAL A 16 3.69 -6.24 -11.79
C VAL A 16 2.79 -7.41 -11.40
N GLN A 17 2.24 -7.39 -10.19
CA GLN A 17 1.37 -8.44 -9.66
C GLN A 17 0.10 -7.82 -9.04
N PRO A 18 -1.10 -8.36 -9.26
CA PRO A 18 -2.29 -7.93 -8.53
C PRO A 18 -2.12 -8.09 -7.01
N VAL A 19 -2.49 -7.08 -6.22
CA VAL A 19 -2.39 -7.13 -4.75
C VAL A 19 -3.24 -8.26 -4.18
N GLU A 20 -4.41 -8.53 -4.78
CA GLU A 20 -5.37 -9.49 -4.26
C GLU A 20 -4.89 -10.95 -4.22
N GLU A 21 -3.80 -11.26 -4.93
CA GLU A 21 -3.12 -12.57 -4.86
C GLU A 21 -2.35 -12.75 -3.54
N MET A 22 -1.98 -11.65 -2.86
CA MET A 22 -1.12 -11.64 -1.69
C MET A 22 -1.78 -11.05 -0.45
N HIS A 23 -2.73 -10.13 -0.64
CA HIS A 23 -3.33 -9.35 0.43
C HIS A 23 -4.76 -8.92 0.09
N MET A 24 -5.64 -8.81 1.08
CA MET A 24 -7.02 -8.35 0.91
C MET A 24 -7.31 -7.22 1.90
N PRO A 25 -8.07 -6.18 1.51
CA PRO A 25 -8.48 -5.15 2.46
C PRO A 25 -9.32 -5.76 3.58
N TYR A 26 -9.04 -5.35 4.81
CA TYR A 26 -9.81 -5.78 5.96
C TYR A 26 -9.86 -4.72 7.04
N PHE A 27 -10.82 -4.89 7.95
CA PHE A 27 -10.90 -4.20 9.24
C PHE A 27 -11.30 -5.19 10.34
N LEU A 28 -11.14 -4.78 11.60
CA LEU A 28 -11.46 -5.61 12.75
C LEU A 28 -12.88 -5.36 13.25
N VAL A 29 -13.52 -6.40 13.75
CA VAL A 29 -14.83 -6.34 14.41
C VAL A 29 -14.74 -7.03 15.76
N PHE A 30 -15.34 -6.43 16.78
CA PHE A 30 -15.44 -7.00 18.11
C PHE A 30 -16.74 -6.59 18.80
N PRO A 31 -17.32 -7.48 19.64
CA PRO A 31 -18.53 -7.17 20.37
C PRO A 31 -18.28 -6.17 21.51
N PRO A 32 -19.33 -5.46 21.97
CA PRO A 32 -19.28 -4.75 23.24
C PRO A 32 -19.17 -5.71 24.43
N GLU A 33 -18.86 -5.17 25.60
CA GLU A 33 -18.77 -5.95 26.83
C GLU A 33 -20.09 -6.69 27.13
N GLY A 34 -19.99 -7.95 27.56
CA GLY A 34 -21.14 -8.81 27.84
C GLY A 34 -21.76 -9.50 26.62
N VAL A 35 -21.32 -9.19 25.40
CA VAL A 35 -21.80 -9.88 24.18
C VAL A 35 -20.79 -10.95 23.74
N ASP A 36 -21.28 -12.16 23.47
CA ASP A 36 -20.44 -13.25 23.00
C ASP A 36 -19.94 -13.02 21.56
N VAL A 37 -18.65 -13.26 21.34
CA VAL A 37 -18.00 -13.02 20.05
C VAL A 37 -18.43 -14.00 18.96
N VAL A 38 -18.80 -15.24 19.33
CA VAL A 38 -19.30 -16.24 18.39
C VAL A 38 -20.70 -15.84 17.93
N GLU A 39 -21.56 -15.41 18.86
CA GLU A 39 -22.87 -14.87 18.53
C GLU A 39 -22.77 -13.63 17.64
N ALA A 40 -21.89 -12.68 17.98
CA ALA A 40 -21.65 -11.48 17.18
C ALA A 40 -21.19 -11.83 15.76
N ARG A 41 -20.22 -12.76 15.62
CA ARG A 41 -19.76 -13.22 14.31
C ARG A 41 -20.87 -13.89 13.51
N ASN A 42 -21.68 -14.75 14.14
CA ASN A 42 -22.82 -15.41 13.48
C ASN A 42 -23.90 -14.41 13.06
N LYS A 43 -24.12 -13.33 13.83
CA LYS A 43 -24.97 -12.21 13.43
C LYS A 43 -24.44 -11.55 12.17
N VAL A 44 -23.15 -11.19 12.12
CA VAL A 44 -22.54 -10.57 10.94
C VAL A 44 -22.60 -11.47 9.72
N ILE A 45 -22.35 -12.78 9.87
CA ILE A 45 -22.46 -13.75 8.77
C ILE A 45 -23.89 -13.77 8.19
N ARG A 46 -24.92 -13.76 9.05
CA ARG A 46 -26.32 -13.75 8.61
C ARG A 46 -26.69 -12.44 7.90
N GLU A 47 -26.37 -11.30 8.51
CA GLU A 47 -26.73 -9.97 8.00
C GLU A 47 -25.97 -9.54 6.73
N LEU A 48 -24.74 -10.05 6.56
CA LEU A 48 -23.92 -9.77 5.37
C LEU A 48 -23.95 -10.92 4.35
N SER A 49 -24.79 -11.93 4.56
CA SER A 49 -24.97 -13.04 3.62
C SER A 49 -25.42 -12.49 2.26
N GLY A 50 -24.66 -12.80 1.21
CA GLY A 50 -24.93 -12.34 -0.16
C GLY A 50 -24.46 -10.91 -0.47
N ASP A 51 -23.86 -10.19 0.47
CA ASP A 51 -23.26 -8.87 0.19
C ASP A 51 -22.01 -9.04 -0.68
N THR A 52 -22.11 -8.64 -1.95
CA THR A 52 -21.06 -8.88 -2.95
C THR A 52 -19.79 -8.09 -2.69
N ARG A 53 -19.78 -7.13 -1.75
CA ARG A 53 -18.60 -6.34 -1.36
C ARG A 53 -17.72 -7.07 -0.35
N ILE A 54 -18.29 -8.02 0.40
CA ILE A 54 -17.55 -8.86 1.35
C ILE A 54 -16.93 -10.01 0.58
N LYS A 55 -15.63 -10.22 0.80
CA LYS A 55 -14.87 -11.35 0.22
C LYS A 55 -14.81 -12.51 1.20
N LYS A 56 -14.62 -12.23 2.49
CA LYS A 56 -14.51 -13.25 3.54
C LYS A 56 -14.78 -12.64 4.92
N ILE A 57 -15.35 -13.43 5.83
CA ILE A 57 -15.37 -13.15 7.26
C ILE A 57 -14.32 -14.08 7.91
N GLY A 58 -13.36 -13.49 8.61
CA GLY A 58 -12.25 -14.18 9.25
C GLY A 58 -12.68 -15.03 10.43
N GLU A 59 -11.75 -15.83 10.95
CA GLU A 59 -11.95 -16.56 12.20
C GLU A 59 -11.81 -15.62 13.41
N ILE A 60 -12.20 -16.12 14.57
CA ILE A 60 -12.05 -15.39 15.83
C ILE A 60 -10.58 -15.52 16.26
N GLU A 61 -9.92 -14.40 16.44
CA GLU A 61 -8.51 -14.26 16.83
C GLU A 61 -8.44 -13.46 18.15
N GLU A 62 -7.42 -13.71 18.97
CA GLU A 62 -7.15 -12.89 20.16
C GLU A 62 -6.13 -11.80 19.79
N TYR A 63 -6.52 -10.55 19.98
CA TYR A 63 -5.68 -9.38 19.79
C TYR A 63 -5.28 -8.78 21.14
N THR A 64 -4.03 -8.36 21.23
CA THR A 64 -3.52 -7.58 22.35
C THR A 64 -3.63 -6.10 21.99
N SER A 65 -4.14 -5.28 22.89
CA SER A 65 -4.24 -3.83 22.65
C SER A 65 -2.85 -3.23 22.54
N PHE A 66 -2.64 -2.45 21.48
CA PHE A 66 -1.39 -1.72 21.26
C PHE A 66 -1.09 -0.71 22.38
N TRP A 67 -2.11 -0.02 22.90
CA TRP A 67 -1.94 0.97 23.97
C TRP A 67 -1.81 0.36 25.37
N ASN A 68 -2.41 -0.81 25.60
CA ASN A 68 -2.34 -1.50 26.89
C ASN A 68 -2.16 -3.01 26.68
N PRO A 69 -0.92 -3.54 26.77
CA PRO A 69 -0.63 -4.94 26.53
C PRO A 69 -1.36 -5.93 27.45
N SER A 70 -1.89 -5.48 28.59
CA SER A 70 -2.68 -6.30 29.50
C SER A 70 -4.11 -6.53 29.00
N ILE A 71 -4.59 -5.73 28.05
CA ILE A 71 -5.93 -5.86 27.47
C ILE A 71 -5.87 -6.79 26.27
N LYS A 72 -6.57 -7.91 26.39
CA LYS A 72 -6.79 -8.88 25.32
C LYS A 72 -8.24 -8.86 24.88
N ARG A 73 -8.48 -8.92 23.57
CA ARG A 73 -9.82 -8.89 22.98
C ARG A 73 -9.96 -9.95 21.92
N LYS A 74 -11.09 -10.64 21.91
CA LYS A 74 -11.46 -11.51 20.79
C LYS A 74 -12.04 -10.65 19.69
N VAL A 75 -11.45 -10.74 18.51
CA VAL A 75 -11.82 -9.98 17.32
C VAL A 75 -11.99 -10.94 16.14
N PHE A 76 -12.63 -10.50 15.07
CA PHE A 76 -12.57 -11.19 13.78
C PHE A 76 -12.43 -10.17 12.66
N LYS A 77 -11.77 -10.56 11.58
CA LYS A 77 -11.53 -9.69 10.42
C LYS A 77 -12.70 -9.73 9.44
N ILE A 78 -13.00 -8.59 8.83
CA ILE A 78 -13.91 -8.52 7.69
C ILE A 78 -13.10 -8.14 6.47
N TYR A 79 -12.97 -9.09 5.54
CA TYR A 79 -12.25 -8.88 4.29
C TYR A 79 -13.22 -8.40 3.21
N THR A 80 -12.91 -7.28 2.57
CA THR A 80 -13.70 -6.72 1.46
C THR A 80 -13.04 -7.03 0.12
N LYS A 81 -13.79 -6.90 -0.98
CA LYS A 81 -13.25 -7.09 -2.34
C LYS A 81 -12.39 -5.92 -2.82
N HIS A 82 -12.67 -4.71 -2.33
CA HIS A 82 -11.97 -3.50 -2.74
C HIS A 82 -11.84 -2.54 -1.54
N PRO A 83 -10.72 -1.80 -1.41
CA PRO A 83 -10.51 -0.85 -0.31
C PRO A 83 -11.63 0.16 -0.11
N SER A 84 -12.22 0.65 -1.21
CA SER A 84 -13.34 1.62 -1.16
C SER A 84 -14.58 1.09 -0.44
N ASN A 85 -14.70 -0.23 -0.27
CA ASN A 85 -15.84 -0.83 0.43
C ASN A 85 -15.67 -0.78 1.96
N VAL A 86 -14.46 -0.53 2.47
CA VAL A 86 -14.19 -0.56 3.91
C VAL A 86 -15.05 0.45 4.68
N PRO A 87 -15.13 1.74 4.32
CA PRO A 87 -15.91 2.72 5.08
C PRO A 87 -17.40 2.36 5.17
N GLU A 88 -18.00 1.94 4.06
CA GLU A 88 -19.43 1.57 4.05
C GLU A 88 -19.69 0.30 4.87
N MET A 89 -18.81 -0.70 4.78
CA MET A 89 -18.98 -1.97 5.48
C MET A 89 -18.70 -1.85 6.97
N SER A 90 -17.75 -1.01 7.39
CA SER A 90 -17.53 -0.72 8.80
C SER A 90 -18.73 0.00 9.40
N ASP A 91 -19.31 0.98 8.70
CA ASP A 91 -20.51 1.69 9.15
C ASP A 91 -21.72 0.75 9.28
N LYS A 92 -21.91 -0.14 8.30
CA LYS A 92 -22.99 -1.13 8.33
C LYS A 92 -22.87 -2.03 9.55
N ILE A 93 -21.67 -2.50 9.89
CA ILE A 93 -21.40 -3.33 11.08
C ILE A 93 -21.57 -2.54 12.37
N PHE A 94 -21.11 -1.28 12.40
CA PHE A 94 -21.29 -0.41 13.56
C PHE A 94 -22.77 -0.21 13.89
N LYS A 95 -23.61 0.00 12.86
CA LYS A 95 -25.08 0.10 13.00
C LYS A 95 -25.74 -1.20 13.49
N MET A 96 -25.06 -2.35 13.46
CA MET A 96 -25.53 -3.60 14.08
C MET A 96 -25.28 -3.66 15.59
N GLY A 97 -24.66 -2.62 16.18
CA GLY A 97 -24.30 -2.56 17.60
C GLY A 97 -22.96 -3.24 17.93
N LEU A 98 -22.09 -3.41 16.93
CA LEU A 98 -20.73 -3.95 17.11
C LEU A 98 -19.69 -2.85 16.98
N TYR A 99 -18.51 -3.06 17.55
CA TYR A 99 -17.40 -2.14 17.38
C TYR A 99 -16.50 -2.56 16.22
N THR A 100 -15.92 -1.57 15.56
CA THR A 100 -14.95 -1.76 14.47
C THR A 100 -13.64 -1.05 14.82
N ALA A 101 -12.53 -1.54 14.29
CA ALA A 101 -11.22 -0.90 14.41
C ALA A 101 -10.42 -1.10 13.11
N GLU A 102 -9.40 -0.26 12.91
CA GLU A 102 -8.47 -0.33 11.77
C GLU A 102 -9.14 -0.15 10.39
N HIS A 103 -10.35 0.42 10.34
CA HIS A 103 -11.09 0.71 9.11
C HIS A 103 -10.66 2.03 8.44
N ASP A 104 -9.87 2.83 9.14
CA ASP A 104 -9.35 4.14 8.77
C ASP A 104 -7.88 4.10 8.30
N ILE A 105 -7.25 2.93 8.32
CA ILE A 105 -5.87 2.76 7.87
C ILE A 105 -5.84 2.80 6.32
N PRO A 106 -5.07 3.70 5.70
CA PRO A 106 -4.91 3.73 4.25
C PRO A 106 -4.46 2.36 3.72
N TYR A 107 -5.13 1.87 2.67
CA TYR A 107 -4.90 0.50 2.23
C TYR A 107 -3.47 0.26 1.73
N HIS A 108 -2.82 1.27 1.16
CA HIS A 108 -1.40 1.21 0.77
C HIS A 108 -0.51 0.90 1.98
N GLU A 109 -0.67 1.64 3.08
CA GLU A 109 0.08 1.43 4.32
C GLU A 109 -0.22 0.06 4.95
N ARG A 110 -1.49 -0.36 4.93
CA ARG A 110 -1.90 -1.70 5.38
C ARG A 110 -1.15 -2.78 4.61
N VAL A 111 -1.16 -2.72 3.28
CA VAL A 111 -0.51 -3.72 2.42
C VAL A 111 0.99 -3.78 2.72
N LEU A 112 1.66 -2.64 2.79
CA LEU A 112 3.10 -2.57 3.04
C LEU A 112 3.46 -3.12 4.42
N THR A 113 2.70 -2.75 5.46
CA THR A 113 2.93 -3.21 6.84
C THR A 113 2.73 -4.72 6.96
N ASP A 114 1.65 -5.26 6.41
CA ASP A 114 1.32 -6.67 6.49
C ASP A 114 2.30 -7.55 5.67
N LEU A 115 2.81 -7.03 4.55
CA LEU A 115 3.87 -7.69 3.78
C LEU A 115 5.21 -7.64 4.51
N ALA A 116 5.55 -6.51 5.13
CA ALA A 116 6.76 -6.35 5.93
C ALA A 116 6.78 -7.31 7.13
N ALA A 117 5.63 -7.51 7.81
CA ALA A 117 5.46 -8.49 8.88
C ALA A 117 5.69 -9.94 8.40
N LYS A 118 5.54 -10.22 7.10
CA LYS A 118 5.85 -11.51 6.46
C LYS A 118 7.27 -11.56 5.87
N GLY A 119 8.11 -10.57 6.19
CA GLY A 119 9.50 -10.48 5.72
C GLY A 119 9.67 -9.88 4.32
N ILE A 120 8.60 -9.42 3.67
CA ILE A 120 8.62 -8.79 2.35
C ILE A 120 8.68 -7.27 2.52
N TRP A 121 9.88 -6.72 2.50
CA TRP A 121 10.12 -5.29 2.68
C TRP A 121 10.37 -4.60 1.33
N ILE A 122 9.98 -3.34 1.26
CA ILE A 122 10.26 -2.48 0.11
C ILE A 122 11.76 -2.23 0.05
N PHE A 123 12.31 -2.27 -1.16
CA PHE A 123 13.72 -2.08 -1.44
C PHE A 123 14.67 -3.03 -0.71
N ASP A 124 14.20 -4.09 -0.07
CA ASP A 124 15.09 -5.04 0.62
C ASP A 124 15.88 -5.87 -0.39
N THR A 125 17.20 -5.71 -0.34
CA THR A 125 18.13 -6.42 -1.23
C THR A 125 18.73 -7.68 -0.61
N ASP A 126 18.46 -7.95 0.68
CA ASP A 126 19.11 -9.02 1.44
C ASP A 126 20.65 -8.86 1.45
N GLY A 127 21.12 -7.61 1.58
CA GLY A 127 22.55 -7.26 1.60
C GLY A 127 23.29 -7.47 0.28
N LYS A 128 22.58 -7.68 -0.84
CA LYS A 128 23.17 -7.88 -2.17
C LYS A 128 23.01 -6.64 -3.01
N GLU A 129 24.03 -6.30 -3.79
CA GLU A 129 23.92 -5.17 -4.70
C GLU A 129 22.81 -5.40 -5.74
N ARG A 130 21.94 -4.39 -5.89
CA ARG A 130 20.84 -4.39 -6.86
C ARG A 130 20.87 -3.13 -7.70
N ASN A 131 20.73 -3.34 -9.01
CA ASN A 131 20.61 -2.25 -9.98
C ASN A 131 19.14 -1.91 -10.19
N VAL A 132 18.78 -0.63 -10.18
CA VAL A 132 17.44 -0.15 -10.57
C VAL A 132 17.56 0.89 -11.67
N ARG A 133 16.66 0.79 -12.66
CA ARG A 133 16.53 1.78 -13.72
C ARG A 133 15.59 2.88 -13.25
N VAL A 134 16.07 4.10 -13.30
CA VAL A 134 15.35 5.29 -12.88
C VAL A 134 15.13 6.17 -14.10
N LEU A 135 13.89 6.63 -14.28
CA LEU A 135 13.54 7.68 -15.21
C LEU A 135 13.20 8.91 -14.39
N VAL A 136 13.97 9.98 -14.58
CA VAL A 136 13.68 11.31 -14.06
C VAL A 136 13.22 12.18 -15.22
N TYR A 137 12.22 13.02 -14.98
CA TYR A 137 11.69 13.91 -16.00
C TYR A 137 11.23 15.22 -15.37
N ASP A 138 11.19 16.26 -16.20
CA ASP A 138 10.65 17.57 -15.88
C ASP A 138 9.83 18.09 -17.07
N ILE A 139 8.84 18.93 -16.77
CA ILE A 139 7.90 19.45 -17.76
C ILE A 139 7.85 20.97 -17.70
N GLU A 140 7.93 21.60 -18.87
CA GLU A 140 7.86 23.06 -18.98
C GLU A 140 6.58 23.51 -19.68
N MET A 141 5.96 24.55 -19.10
CA MET A 141 4.68 25.11 -19.52
C MET A 141 4.75 26.65 -19.46
N THR A 142 5.19 27.28 -20.54
CA THR A 142 5.45 28.73 -20.67
C THR A 142 4.21 29.61 -20.50
N LYS A 143 3.01 29.04 -20.72
CA LYS A 143 1.73 29.74 -20.59
C LYS A 143 0.96 29.40 -19.32
N TYR A 144 1.60 28.73 -18.36
CA TYR A 144 0.99 28.42 -17.07
C TYR A 144 0.46 29.70 -16.39
N GLY A 145 -0.80 29.67 -15.94
CA GLY A 145 -1.48 30.81 -15.33
C GLY A 145 -1.99 31.89 -16.31
N LYS A 146 -1.73 31.78 -17.62
CA LYS A 146 -2.21 32.72 -18.65
C LYS A 146 -3.39 32.16 -19.46
N GLU A 147 -3.38 30.85 -19.72
CA GLU A 147 -4.44 30.16 -20.46
C GLU A 147 -5.10 29.09 -19.57
N ARG A 148 -6.38 28.77 -19.82
CA ARG A 148 -7.08 27.71 -19.08
C ARG A 148 -6.61 26.31 -19.49
N ASN A 149 -6.27 26.14 -20.77
CA ASN A 149 -5.74 24.90 -21.34
C ASN A 149 -4.34 25.18 -21.84
N VAL A 150 -3.34 24.88 -21.02
CA VAL A 150 -1.95 25.17 -21.31
C VAL A 150 -1.33 23.94 -21.97
N PRO A 151 -0.80 24.02 -23.20
CA PRO A 151 -0.07 22.91 -23.81
C PRO A 151 1.23 22.65 -23.04
N ILE A 152 1.72 21.42 -23.12
CA ILE A 152 3.08 21.11 -22.69
C ILE A 152 4.02 21.60 -23.79
N ASP A 153 5.01 22.42 -23.44
CA ASP A 153 5.96 22.99 -24.39
C ASP A 153 7.19 22.08 -24.54
N ILE A 154 7.72 21.59 -23.41
CA ILE A 154 8.91 20.73 -23.37
C ILE A 154 8.72 19.63 -22.33
N ILE A 155 9.16 18.42 -22.66
CA ILE A 155 9.41 17.35 -21.69
C ILE A 155 10.90 17.03 -21.75
N GLY A 156 11.62 17.33 -20.68
CA GLY A 156 13.00 16.89 -20.49
C GLY A 156 13.02 15.61 -19.68
N TYR A 157 13.80 14.60 -20.09
CA TYR A 157 13.96 13.39 -19.28
C TYR A 157 15.37 12.80 -19.38
N SER A 158 15.75 12.03 -18.37
CA SER A 158 17.01 11.31 -18.33
C SER A 158 16.79 9.92 -17.71
N LYS A 159 17.48 8.93 -18.28
CA LYS A 159 17.45 7.54 -17.81
C LYS A 159 18.79 7.22 -17.20
N LEU A 160 18.79 6.77 -15.96
CA LEU A 160 19.99 6.33 -15.27
C LEU A 160 19.78 4.98 -14.59
N THR A 161 20.88 4.28 -14.36
CA THR A 161 20.88 3.07 -13.54
C THR A 161 21.68 3.37 -12.28
N LEU A 162 21.06 3.19 -11.12
CA LEU A 162 21.77 3.25 -9.84
C LEU A 162 21.84 1.86 -9.22
N SER A 163 22.89 1.64 -8.45
CA SER A 163 23.10 0.42 -7.68
C SER A 163 22.99 0.76 -6.20
N PHE A 164 22.37 -0.12 -5.43
CA PHE A 164 22.29 0.03 -3.99
C PHE A 164 22.28 -1.32 -3.28
N VAL A 165 22.61 -1.28 -1.99
CA VAL A 165 22.52 -2.38 -1.06
C VAL A 165 21.64 -1.95 0.10
N SER A 166 20.77 -2.84 0.54
CA SER A 166 19.95 -2.65 1.74
C SER A 166 19.71 -3.97 2.47
N ARG A 167 19.48 -3.89 3.77
CA ARG A 167 19.02 -5.02 4.58
C ARG A 167 18.35 -4.50 5.85
N LYS A 168 17.44 -5.30 6.37
CA LYS A 168 16.80 -5.10 7.67
C LYS A 168 17.41 -6.01 8.73
N ASP A 169 17.55 -5.51 9.94
CA ASP A 169 17.85 -6.28 11.14
C ASP A 169 16.75 -6.03 12.17
N LEU A 170 15.76 -6.93 12.17
CA LEU A 170 14.61 -6.83 13.08
C LEU A 170 14.97 -7.15 14.53
N GLN A 171 16.12 -7.79 14.79
CA GLN A 171 16.55 -8.12 16.16
C GLN A 171 17.13 -6.91 16.87
N ASN A 172 17.86 -6.08 16.12
CA ASN A 172 18.50 -4.87 16.64
C ASN A 172 17.77 -3.58 16.26
N GLU A 173 16.60 -3.69 15.61
CA GLU A 173 15.81 -2.57 15.10
C GLU A 173 16.60 -1.64 14.16
N ASP A 174 17.48 -2.22 13.34
CA ASP A 174 18.37 -1.49 12.44
C ASP A 174 18.01 -1.70 10.96
N PHE A 175 18.22 -0.67 10.15
CA PHE A 175 17.95 -0.67 8.72
C PHE A 175 19.13 -0.05 7.99
N PHE A 176 19.80 -0.88 7.20
CA PHE A 176 20.91 -0.45 6.36
C PHE A 176 20.41 -0.15 4.94
N PHE A 177 20.83 0.99 4.41
CA PHE A 177 20.62 1.37 3.01
C PHE A 177 21.81 2.21 2.52
N GLU A 178 22.44 1.80 1.42
CA GLU A 178 23.56 2.49 0.81
C GLU A 178 23.44 2.46 -0.71
N ILE A 179 23.51 3.63 -1.34
CA ILE A 179 23.68 3.74 -2.79
C ILE A 179 25.15 3.50 -3.09
N THR A 180 25.47 2.39 -3.75
CA THR A 180 26.84 1.95 -4.04
C THR A 180 27.37 2.50 -5.35
N ASN A 181 26.46 2.84 -6.28
CA ASN A 181 26.81 3.45 -7.55
C ASN A 181 25.70 4.42 -7.97
N LEU A 182 26.08 5.67 -8.16
CA LEU A 182 25.27 6.70 -8.79
C LEU A 182 26.11 7.30 -9.92
N PRO A 183 25.63 7.30 -11.18
CA PRO A 183 26.38 7.90 -12.28
C PRO A 183 26.69 9.38 -11.96
N GLU A 184 27.97 9.73 -11.89
CA GLU A 184 28.42 11.09 -11.55
C GLU A 184 28.25 12.09 -12.71
N SER A 185 28.24 11.60 -13.95
CA SER A 185 28.00 12.43 -15.12
C SER A 185 26.51 12.69 -15.30
N GLU A 186 26.13 13.95 -15.53
CA GLU A 186 24.81 14.30 -16.06
C GLU A 186 24.56 13.47 -17.32
N SER A 187 23.71 12.45 -17.24
CA SER A 187 23.28 11.72 -18.42
C SER A 187 22.51 12.69 -19.30
N GLU A 188 22.86 12.73 -20.59
CA GLU A 188 22.27 13.64 -21.58
C GLU A 188 20.76 13.72 -21.41
N VAL A 189 20.25 14.93 -21.20
CA VAL A 189 18.82 15.16 -21.03
C VAL A 189 18.19 15.14 -22.42
N GLU A 190 17.39 14.11 -22.69
CA GLU A 190 16.59 14.02 -23.90
C GLU A 190 15.43 15.03 -23.77
N GLN A 191 15.21 15.87 -24.79
CA GLN A 191 14.15 16.88 -24.80
C GLN A 191 13.15 16.60 -25.93
N LEU A 192 11.86 16.61 -25.60
CA LEU A 192 10.75 16.58 -26.55
C LEU A 192 10.09 17.95 -26.59
N ILE A 193 10.10 18.63 -27.74
CA ILE A 193 9.62 20.01 -27.90
C ILE A 193 8.38 20.02 -28.80
N SER A 194 7.32 20.71 -28.37
CA SER A 194 5.98 20.69 -28.98
C SER A 194 5.83 21.57 -30.24
N ASN A 195 6.83 22.41 -30.57
CA ASN A 195 6.83 23.34 -31.71
C ASN A 195 8.23 23.47 -32.35
N ASP A 196 8.90 22.36 -32.66
CA ASP A 196 10.17 22.43 -33.37
C ASP A 196 9.92 23.00 -34.78
N GLU A 197 10.48 24.18 -35.12
CA GLU A 197 10.32 24.83 -36.44
C GLU A 197 10.99 24.06 -37.60
N HIS A 198 11.41 22.81 -37.33
CA HIS A 198 12.14 21.92 -38.24
C HIS A 198 11.32 20.72 -38.76
N GLU A 199 9.99 20.71 -38.57
CA GLU A 199 9.05 19.85 -39.33
C GLU A 199 8.18 20.64 -40.32
#